data_AF-A0A7C1FGY7-F1
#
_entry.id   AF-A0A7C1FGY7-F1
#
_cell.length_a   1.000
_cell.length_b   1.000
_cell.length_c   1.000
_cell.angle_alpha   90.00
_cell.angle_beta   90.00
_cell.angle_gamma   90.00
#
_symmetry.space_group_name_H-M   'P 1'
#
loop_
_entity.id
_entity.type
_entity.pdbx_description
1 polymer ?
#
loop_
_entity_poly.entity_id
_entity_poly.type
_entity_poly.pdbx_seq_one_letter_code
_entity_poly.pdbx_strand_id
1 'polypeptide(L)' 'MADRANPQDQRIYCLTLQGGVDEEFVAAYCPAGTTLTRAGAVTCLTNIRADQTSIVGLVRHLHNLGCVILALES' A
#
# COMPACT_ATOMS: atom_id res chain seq x y z
N MET A 1 -23.37 -0.55 -3.61
CA MET A 1 -23.32 0.91 -3.75
C MET A 1 -21.85 1.25 -3.83
N ALA A 2 -21.33 1.47 -5.05
CA ALA A 2 -19.89 1.66 -5.25
C ALA A 2 -19.50 3.00 -4.63
N ASP A 3 -18.57 2.95 -3.67
CA ASP A 3 -17.92 4.14 -3.11
C ASP A 3 -17.25 4.87 -4.27
N ARG A 4 -17.84 5.99 -4.70
CA ARG A 4 -17.23 6.86 -5.69
C ARG A 4 -16.12 7.57 -4.95
N ALA A 5 -14.92 6.99 -4.97
CA ALA A 5 -13.71 7.67 -4.56
C ALA A 5 -13.68 9.04 -5.25
N ASN A 6 -13.92 10.09 -4.48
CA ASN A 6 -13.87 11.45 -4.96
C ASN A 6 -12.43 11.70 -5.42
N PRO A 7 -12.17 12.10 -6.67
CA PRO A 7 -10.81 12.29 -7.18
C PRO A 7 -9.97 13.27 -6.36
N GLN A 8 -10.64 14.17 -5.63
CA GLN A 8 -10.00 15.15 -4.73
C GLN A 8 -9.48 14.54 -3.42
N ASP A 9 -9.96 13.36 -3.03
CA ASP A 9 -9.56 12.69 -1.78
C ASP A 9 -8.45 11.67 -2.00
N GLN A 10 -8.00 11.51 -3.25
CA GLN A 10 -6.91 10.61 -3.61
C GLN A 10 -5.54 11.28 -3.43
N ARG A 11 -4.64 10.58 -2.73
CA ARG A 11 -3.23 10.94 -2.62
C ARG A 11 -2.36 9.81 -3.14
N ILE A 12 -1.10 10.13 -3.41
CA ILE A 12 -0.08 9.13 -3.72
C ILE A 12 0.67 8.86 -2.43
N TYR A 13 0.69 7.61 -1.99
CA TYR A 13 1.40 7.20 -0.80
C TYR A 13 2.64 6.37 -1.15
N CYS A 14 3.62 6.44 -0.25
CA CYS A 14 4.76 5.53 -0.17
C CYS A 14 4.70 4.80 1.17
N LEU A 15 4.84 3.47 1.13
CA LEU A 15 4.82 2.61 2.30
C LEU A 15 6.12 1.82 2.36
N THR A 16 6.83 1.93 3.49
CA THR A 16 8.00 1.13 3.80
C THR A 16 7.65 0.14 4.90
N LEU A 17 7.97 -1.13 4.69
CA LEU A 17 7.64 -2.21 5.61
C LEU A 17 8.78 -3.23 5.72
N GLN A 18 8.83 -3.90 6.86
CA GLN A 18 9.66 -5.08 7.07
C GLN A 18 8.77 -6.32 6.96
N GLY A 19 9.22 -7.31 6.19
CA GLY A 19 8.40 -8.45 5.76
C GLY A 19 8.28 -8.49 4.25
N GLY A 20 7.78 -9.62 3.74
CA GLY A 20 7.69 -9.88 2.31
C GLY A 20 6.27 -9.76 1.81
N VAL A 21 6.06 -8.86 0.85
CA VAL A 21 4.97 -8.98 -0.13
C VAL A 21 5.56 -9.11 -1.51
N ASP A 22 4.87 -9.79 -2.41
CA ASP A 22 5.29 -10.05 -3.79
C ASP A 22 4.41 -9.37 -4.83
N GLU A 23 4.74 -9.56 -6.10
CA GLU A 23 3.99 -8.95 -7.20
C GLU A 23 2.55 -9.48 -7.26
N GLU A 24 2.30 -10.71 -6.81
CA GLU A 24 0.94 -11.27 -6.74
C GLU A 24 0.11 -10.51 -5.70
N PHE A 25 0.67 -10.24 -4.52
CA PHE A 25 0.03 -9.37 -3.53
C PHE A 25 -0.27 -7.98 -4.10
N VAL A 26 0.69 -7.36 -4.80
CA VAL A 26 0.48 -6.03 -5.39
C VAL A 26 -0.62 -6.05 -6.43
N ALA A 27 -0.66 -7.05 -7.30
CA ALA A 27 -1.70 -7.19 -8.31
C ALA A 27 -3.10 -7.43 -7.72
N ALA A 28 -3.18 -8.13 -6.59
CA ALA A 28 -4.45 -8.48 -5.95
C ALA A 28 -5.00 -7.37 -5.03
N TYR A 29 -4.13 -6.65 -4.33
CA TYR A 29 -4.53 -5.79 -3.20
C TYR A 29 -4.15 -4.31 -3.35
N CYS A 30 -3.27 -3.97 -4.31
CA CYS A 30 -2.84 -2.59 -4.49
C CYS A 30 -3.48 -1.95 -5.75
N PRO A 31 -3.67 -0.62 -5.76
CA PRO A 31 -4.11 0.10 -6.95
C PRO A 31 -3.13 -0.08 -8.12
N ALA A 32 -3.66 -0.04 -9.35
CA ALA A 32 -2.85 -0.07 -10.56
C ALA A 32 -1.79 1.04 -10.57
N GLY A 33 -0.56 0.70 -10.96
CA GLY A 33 0.58 1.62 -10.94
C GLY A 33 1.40 1.58 -9.65
N THR A 34 0.95 0.85 -8.62
CA THR A 34 1.78 0.59 -7.43
C THR A 34 3.04 -0.17 -7.83
N THR A 35 4.20 0.30 -7.36
CA THR A 35 5.50 -0.30 -7.65
C THR A 35 6.07 -0.96 -6.40
N LEU A 36 6.57 -2.18 -6.56
CA LEU A 36 7.24 -2.95 -5.50
C LEU A 36 8.75 -2.85 -5.67
N THR A 37 9.47 -2.49 -4.61
CA THR A 37 10.93 -2.60 -4.54
C THR A 37 11.34 -3.29 -3.25
N ARG A 38 12.45 -4.04 -3.31
CA ARG A 38 12.97 -4.79 -2.16
C ARG A 38 14.45 -4.45 -1.95
N ALA A 39 14.80 -4.11 -0.71
CA ALA A 39 16.17 -3.83 -0.29
C ALA A 39 16.47 -4.63 1.00
N GLY A 40 17.02 -5.84 0.82
CA GLY A 40 17.23 -6.77 1.93
C GLY A 40 15.91 -7.20 2.57
N ALA A 41 15.75 -6.95 3.87
CA ALA A 41 14.54 -7.28 4.62
C ALA A 41 13.44 -6.21 4.54
N VAL A 42 13.73 -5.08 3.88
CA VAL A 42 12.80 -3.97 3.72
C VAL A 42 12.14 -4.04 2.35
N THR A 43 10.83 -3.89 2.34
CA THR A 43 10.00 -3.78 1.15
C THR A 43 9.41 -2.38 1.08
N CYS A 44 9.44 -1.77 -0.10
CA CYS A 44 8.81 -0.48 -0.36
C CYS A 44 7.74 -0.62 -1.43
N LEU A 45 6.53 -0.17 -1.11
CA LEU A 45 5.44 0.02 -2.06
C LEU A 45 5.31 1.51 -2.35
N THR A 46 5.46 1.91 -3.60
CA THR A 46 5.38 3.32 -4.02
C THR A 46 4.28 3.51 -5.05
N ASN A 47 3.91 4.76 -5.32
CA ASN A 47 2.82 5.11 -6.25
C ASN A 47 1.45 4.53 -5.87
N ILE A 48 1.20 4.32 -4.57
CA ILE A 48 -0.10 3.83 -4.09
C ILE A 48 -1.10 4.98 -4.19
N ARG A 49 -1.95 4.97 -5.23
CA ARG A 49 -2.99 5.99 -5.38
C ARG A 49 -4.26 5.56 -4.64
N ALA A 50 -4.53 6.20 -3.50
CA ALA A 50 -5.61 5.79 -2.59
C ALA A 50 -6.21 7.00 -1.85
N ASP A 51 -7.45 6.85 -1.38
CA ASP A 51 -7.99 7.72 -0.34
C ASP A 51 -7.54 7.26 1.07
N GLN A 52 -7.90 8.04 2.10
CA GLN A 52 -7.51 7.73 3.49
C GLN A 52 -8.08 6.39 3.98
N THR A 53 -9.32 6.04 3.62
CA THR A 53 -9.94 4.78 4.05
C THR A 53 -9.19 3.58 3.46
N SER A 54 -8.86 3.67 2.18
CA SER A 54 -8.17 2.63 1.43
C SER A 54 -6.74 2.40 1.93
N ILE A 55 -5.97 3.47 2.18
CA ILE A 55 -4.60 3.33 2.70
C ILE A 55 -4.58 2.76 4.12
N VAL A 56 -5.53 3.16 4.99
CA VAL A 56 -5.67 2.57 6.33
C VAL A 56 -6.04 1.09 6.23
N GLY A 57 -6.92 0.72 5.29
CA GLY A 57 -7.27 -0.67 5.00
C GLY A 57 -6.06 -1.51 4.59
N LEU A 58 -5.23 -0.99 3.69
CA LEU A 58 -4.00 -1.65 3.22
C LEU A 58 -3.00 -1.83 4.36
N VAL A 59 -2.75 -0.78 5.16
CA VAL A 59 -1.86 -0.84 6.34
C VAL A 59 -2.31 -1.93 7.31
N ARG A 60 -3.60 -1.99 7.63
CA ARG A 60 -4.15 -3.03 8.52
C ARG A 60 -4.00 -4.42 7.95
N HIS A 61 -4.25 -4.58 6.64
CA HIS A 61 -4.12 -5.89 5.98
C HIS A 61 -2.67 -6.39 6.02
N LEU A 62 -1.70 -5.52 5.70
CA LEU A 62 -0.28 -5.84 5.79
C LEU A 62 0.15 -6.22 7.20
N HIS A 63 -0.30 -5.48 8.22
CA HIS A 63 -0.04 -5.83 9.61
C HIS A 63 -0.59 -7.22 9.97
N ASN A 64 -1.80 -7.55 9.51
CA ASN A 64 -2.40 -8.88 9.74
C ASN A 64 -1.66 -10.01 9.01
N LEU A 65 -0.92 -9.72 7.95
CA LEU A 65 -0.02 -10.66 7.27
C LEU A 65 1.33 -10.81 7.99
N GLY A 66 1.54 -10.11 9.11
CA GLY A 66 2.78 -10.12 9.88
C GLY A 66 3.85 -9.15 9.37
N CYS A 67 3.51 -8.24 8.45
CA CYS A 67 4.41 -7.16 8.07
C CYS A 67 4.47 -6.08 9.15
N VAL A 68 5.65 -5.54 9.40
CA VAL A 68 5.83 -4.38 10.28
C VAL A 68 5.91 -3.12 9.43
N ILE A 69 5.03 -2.16 9.68
CA ILE A 69 5.05 -0.89 8.97
C ILE A 69 6.13 0.02 9.57
N LEU A 70 7.07 0.46 8.74
CA LEU A 70 8.20 1.30 9.15
C LEU A 70 7.93 2.79 8.86
N ALA A 71 7.31 3.09 7.72
CA ALA A 71 6.95 4.45 7.34
C ALA A 71 5.73 4.45 6.40
N LEU A 72 4.91 5.51 6.51
CA LEU A 72 3.85 5.86 5.58
C LEU A 72 3.95 7.36 5.29
N GLU A 73 4.11 7.71 4.02
CA GLU A 73 4.34 9.08 3.53
C GLU A 73 3.33 9.41 2.42
N SER A 74 2.97 10.69 2.26
CA SER A 74 2.02 11.20 1.25
C SER A 74 2.47 12.50 0.60
#